data_AF-A0A7Z9MGX4-F1
#
_entry.id   AF-A0A7Z9MGX4-F1
#
_cell.length_a   1.000
_cell.length_b   1.000
_cell.length_c   1.000
_cell.angle_alpha   90.00
_cell.angle_beta   90.00
_cell.angle_gamma   90.00
#
_symmetry.space_group_name_H-M   'P 1'
#
loop_
_entity.id
_entity.type
_entity.pdbx_description
1 polymer ?
#
loop_
_entity_poly.entity_id
_entity_poly.type
_entity_poly.pdbx_seq_one_letter_code
_entity_poly.pdbx_strand_id
1 'polypeptide(L)'
;MLRQIILSTVLVATATLFADRTIPATPAELTARVELAFANADVEIAEIIAVPNEQRTFNNTIGALDDMMARLDGDANLMAFMAYVHSDASIREAAQGAEQLWSDWSIDLGTNVDLYNAVKTYADTNPELTGEQARMLKHTMRDYRRSGMSLSIEDREQLKTIQKELGTL
;
A
#
# COMPACT_ATOMS: atom_id res chain seq x y z
N MET A 1 -42.43 -25.56 1.72
CA MET A 1 -41.17 -26.03 1.11
C MET A 1 -40.79 -25.05 0.01
N LEU A 2 -39.90 -24.09 0.28
CA LEU A 2 -39.35 -23.19 -0.73
C LEU A 2 -37.87 -23.01 -0.40
N ARG A 3 -37.00 -23.51 -1.29
CA ARG A 3 -35.55 -23.55 -1.14
C ARG A 3 -34.95 -22.14 -1.30
N GLN A 4 -34.16 -21.72 -0.33
CA GLN A 4 -33.22 -20.61 -0.45
C GLN A 4 -32.15 -20.95 -1.49
N ILE A 5 -31.94 -20.04 -2.44
CA ILE A 5 -30.82 -20.05 -3.36
C ILE A 5 -29.73 -19.20 -2.70
N ILE A 6 -28.68 -19.85 -2.20
CA ILE A 6 -27.47 -19.19 -1.72
C ILE A 6 -26.62 -18.92 -2.96
N LEU A 7 -26.48 -17.64 -3.34
CA LEU A 7 -25.45 -17.20 -4.29
C LEU A 7 -24.11 -17.29 -3.55
N SER A 8 -23.37 -18.37 -3.76
CA SER A 8 -21.98 -18.48 -3.35
C SER A 8 -21.13 -17.66 -4.32
N THR A 9 -20.72 -16.47 -3.91
CA THR A 9 -19.67 -15.70 -4.58
C THR A 9 -18.39 -16.51 -4.51
N VAL A 10 -17.99 -17.09 -5.64
CA VAL A 10 -16.68 -17.73 -5.78
C VAL A 10 -15.66 -16.60 -5.82
N LEU A 11 -14.99 -16.36 -4.69
CA LEU A 11 -13.72 -15.63 -4.67
C LEU A 11 -12.72 -16.51 -5.41
N VAL A 12 -12.48 -16.21 -6.69
CA VAL A 12 -11.36 -16.80 -7.43
C VAL A 12 -10.11 -16.14 -6.86
N ALA A 13 -9.59 -16.71 -5.77
CA ALA A 13 -8.22 -16.48 -5.36
C ALA A 13 -7.34 -17.14 -6.43
N THR A 14 -6.98 -16.39 -7.47
CA THR A 14 -5.99 -16.85 -8.43
C THR A 14 -4.69 -17.08 -7.68
N ALA A 15 -4.30 -18.36 -7.58
CA ALA A 15 -3.01 -18.80 -7.08
C ALA A 15 -1.86 -18.45 -8.06
N THR A 16 -1.80 -17.19 -8.51
CA THR A 16 -0.76 -16.66 -9.41
C THR A 16 0.34 -15.91 -8.65
N LEU A 17 0.35 -15.93 -7.33
CA LEU A 17 1.11 -14.98 -6.51
C LEU A 17 2.65 -15.02 -6.63
N PHE A 18 3.27 -16.02 -7.28
CA PHE A 18 4.74 -16.03 -7.43
C PHE A 18 5.27 -16.63 -8.74
N ALA A 19 4.47 -17.41 -9.48
CA ALA A 19 5.00 -18.22 -10.58
C ALA A 19 5.11 -17.50 -11.93
N ASP A 20 4.51 -16.31 -12.09
CA ASP A 20 4.47 -15.61 -13.38
C ASP A 20 4.95 -14.15 -13.26
N ARG A 21 6.07 -13.93 -12.57
CA ARG A 21 6.80 -12.63 -12.60
C ARG A 21 7.57 -12.51 -13.91
N THR A 22 6.86 -12.55 -15.03
CA THR A 22 7.42 -12.34 -16.36
C THR A 22 7.89 -10.90 -16.50
N ILE A 23 9.01 -10.72 -17.20
CA ILE A 23 9.49 -9.39 -17.60
C ILE A 23 8.53 -8.89 -18.70
N PRO A 24 7.96 -7.68 -18.57
CA PRO A 24 7.05 -7.15 -19.58
C PRO A 24 7.74 -7.04 -20.94
N ALA A 25 7.06 -7.45 -22.00
CA ALA A 25 7.63 -7.47 -23.34
C ALA A 25 7.44 -6.14 -24.09
N THR A 26 6.53 -5.29 -23.61
CA THR A 26 6.22 -3.99 -24.23
C THR A 26 6.04 -2.88 -23.18
N PRO A 27 6.26 -1.60 -23.56
CA PRO A 27 5.99 -0.46 -22.67
C PRO A 27 4.53 -0.42 -22.18
N ALA A 28 3.57 -0.68 -23.06
CA ALA A 28 2.14 -0.63 -22.72
C ALA A 28 1.74 -1.73 -21.72
N GLU A 29 2.31 -2.94 -21.86
CA GLU A 29 2.11 -4.01 -20.90
C GLU A 29 2.69 -3.66 -19.52
N LEU A 30 3.91 -3.09 -19.49
CA LEU A 30 4.53 -2.62 -18.25
C LEU A 30 3.62 -1.62 -17.55
N THR A 31 3.23 -0.54 -18.23
CA THR A 31 2.37 0.51 -17.66
C THR A 31 1.06 -0.07 -17.14
N ALA A 32 0.37 -0.90 -17.92
CA ALA A 32 -0.91 -1.48 -17.51
C ALA A 32 -0.80 -2.37 -16.27
N ARG A 33 0.29 -3.15 -16.15
CA ARG A 33 0.51 -4.01 -14.98
C ARG A 33 0.81 -3.19 -13.73
N VAL A 34 1.63 -2.15 -13.86
CA VAL A 34 1.92 -1.23 -12.74
C VAL A 34 0.64 -0.54 -12.27
N GLU A 35 -0.13 0.06 -13.18
CA GLU A 35 -1.39 0.74 -12.84
C GLU A 35 -2.39 -0.21 -12.16
N LEU A 36 -2.50 -1.44 -12.65
CA LEU A 36 -3.35 -2.46 -12.03
C LEU A 36 -2.88 -2.82 -10.61
N ALA A 37 -1.57 -2.93 -10.38
CA ALA A 37 -1.01 -3.25 -9.07
C ALA A 37 -1.38 -2.17 -8.04
N PHE A 38 -1.22 -0.89 -8.40
CA PHE A 38 -1.62 0.23 -7.53
C PHE A 38 -3.14 0.30 -7.32
N ALA A 39 -3.93 0.07 -8.37
CA ALA A 39 -5.39 0.03 -8.23
C ALA A 39 -5.85 -1.09 -7.28
N ASN A 40 -5.21 -2.26 -7.32
CA ASN A 40 -5.48 -3.34 -6.38
C ASN A 40 -5.07 -2.97 -4.95
N ALA A 41 -3.90 -2.34 -4.78
CA ALA A 41 -3.44 -1.84 -3.48
C ALA A 41 -4.44 -0.84 -2.86
N ASP A 42 -5.00 0.06 -3.66
CA ASP A 42 -6.01 1.03 -3.20
C ASP A 42 -7.31 0.35 -2.73
N VAL A 43 -7.73 -0.72 -3.42
CA VAL A 43 -8.87 -1.54 -2.99
C VAL A 43 -8.60 -2.20 -1.64
N GLU A 44 -7.43 -2.83 -1.48
CA GLU A 44 -7.05 -3.48 -0.23
C GLU A 44 -6.92 -2.48 0.94
N ILE A 45 -6.41 -1.27 0.68
CA ILE A 45 -6.39 -0.18 1.67
C ILE A 45 -7.81 0.20 2.09
N ALA A 46 -8.74 0.34 1.14
CA ALA A 46 -10.13 0.64 1.43
C ALA A 46 -10.79 -0.46 2.28
N GLU A 47 -10.46 -1.73 2.03
CA GLU A 47 -10.93 -2.86 2.84
C GLU A 47 -10.40 -2.80 4.28
N ILE A 48 -9.11 -2.49 4.48
CA ILE A 48 -8.50 -2.30 5.80
C ILE A 48 -9.16 -1.13 6.57
N ILE A 49 -9.46 -0.03 5.87
CA ILE A 49 -10.15 1.12 6.44
C ILE A 49 -11.58 0.73 6.88
N ALA A 50 -12.29 -0.05 6.05
CA ALA A 50 -13.67 -0.44 6.29
C ALA A 50 -13.87 -1.43 7.46
N VAL A 51 -12.81 -2.06 7.97
CA VAL A 51 -12.91 -2.94 9.14
C VAL A 51 -13.49 -2.18 10.35
N PRO A 52 -14.60 -2.64 10.95
CA PRO A 52 -15.17 -2.00 12.13
C PRO A 52 -14.19 -1.97 13.29
N ASN A 53 -14.18 -0.88 14.05
CA ASN A 53 -13.18 -0.61 15.08
C ASN A 53 -13.04 -1.73 16.11
N GLU A 54 -14.16 -2.31 16.53
CA GLU A 54 -14.24 -3.42 17.49
C GLU A 54 -13.81 -4.78 16.92
N GLN A 55 -13.63 -4.89 15.61
CA GLN A 55 -13.23 -6.13 14.91
C GLN A 55 -11.78 -6.08 14.42
N ARG A 56 -11.05 -5.00 14.72
CA ARG A 56 -9.65 -4.86 14.31
C ARG A 56 -8.76 -5.84 15.06
N THR A 57 -7.90 -6.50 14.31
CA THR A 57 -6.87 -7.44 14.77
C THR A 57 -5.56 -7.11 14.08
N PHE A 58 -4.45 -7.72 14.51
CA PHE A 58 -3.19 -7.58 13.79
C PHE A 58 -3.36 -7.98 12.32
N ASN A 59 -3.93 -9.15 12.05
CA ASN A 59 -4.01 -9.74 10.72
C ASN A 59 -4.85 -8.91 9.75
N ASN A 60 -5.99 -8.37 10.17
CA ASN A 60 -6.87 -7.60 9.28
C ASN A 60 -6.58 -6.09 9.25
N THR A 61 -5.50 -5.65 9.91
CA THR A 61 -5.09 -4.24 9.91
C THR A 61 -3.64 -4.12 9.46
N ILE A 62 -2.68 -4.36 10.35
CA ILE A 62 -1.25 -4.15 10.04
C ILE A 62 -0.69 -5.31 9.21
N GLY A 63 -1.07 -6.55 9.52
CA GLY A 63 -0.70 -7.72 8.72
C GLY A 63 -1.25 -7.62 7.29
N ALA A 64 -2.51 -7.24 7.13
CA ALA A 64 -3.11 -6.99 5.82
C ALA A 64 -2.37 -5.90 5.03
N LEU A 65 -1.94 -4.83 5.71
CA LEU A 65 -1.14 -3.78 5.08
C LEU A 65 0.24 -4.29 4.61
N ASP A 66 0.88 -5.17 5.39
CA ASP A 66 2.14 -5.83 5.01
C ASP A 66 1.97 -6.73 3.78
N ASP A 67 0.93 -7.57 3.82
CA ASP A 67 0.60 -8.51 2.75
C ASP A 67 0.30 -7.76 1.44
N MET A 68 -0.44 -6.65 1.53
CA MET A 68 -0.70 -5.75 0.41
C MET A 68 0.60 -5.17 -0.15
N MET A 69 1.46 -4.64 0.73
CA MET A 69 2.74 -4.06 0.32
C MET A 69 3.64 -5.10 -0.37
N ALA A 70 3.67 -6.34 0.12
CA ALA A 70 4.44 -7.42 -0.49
C ALA A 70 3.94 -7.80 -1.89
N ARG A 71 2.62 -7.74 -2.12
CA ARG A 71 2.02 -7.91 -3.46
C ARG A 71 2.40 -6.74 -4.37
N LEU A 72 2.17 -5.51 -3.92
CA LEU A 72 2.47 -4.30 -4.69
C LEU A 72 3.96 -4.23 -5.04
N ASP A 73 4.87 -4.53 -4.12
CA ASP A 73 6.31 -4.59 -4.37
C ASP A 73 6.64 -5.62 -5.45
N GLY A 74 6.08 -6.82 -5.33
CA GLY A 74 6.27 -7.90 -6.31
C GLY A 74 5.80 -7.54 -7.72
N ASP A 75 4.69 -6.82 -7.81
CA ASP A 75 4.05 -6.49 -9.08
C ASP A 75 4.57 -5.18 -9.69
N ALA A 76 4.92 -4.17 -8.90
CA ALA A 76 5.29 -2.84 -9.41
C ALA A 76 6.78 -2.51 -9.26
N ASN A 77 7.46 -2.92 -8.19
CA ASN A 77 8.88 -2.55 -7.97
C ASN A 77 9.80 -3.23 -8.99
N LEU A 78 9.53 -4.49 -9.34
CA LEU A 78 10.28 -5.16 -10.41
C LEU A 78 10.18 -4.41 -11.75
N MET A 79 9.03 -3.81 -12.04
CA MET A 79 8.82 -3.03 -13.27
C MET A 79 9.54 -1.69 -13.21
N ALA A 80 9.46 -1.00 -12.07
CA ALA A 80 10.22 0.22 -11.81
C ALA A 80 11.73 0.00 -11.98
N PHE A 81 12.25 -1.14 -11.49
CA PHE A 81 13.66 -1.50 -11.65
C PHE A 81 14.12 -1.59 -13.12
N MET A 82 13.21 -1.86 -14.06
CA MET A 82 13.55 -1.92 -15.49
C MET A 82 14.07 -0.58 -16.04
N ALA A 83 13.78 0.55 -15.38
CA ALA A 83 14.31 1.87 -15.73
C ALA A 83 15.84 1.91 -15.77
N TYR A 84 16.50 1.05 -14.99
CA TYR A 84 17.96 1.04 -14.83
C TYR A 84 18.67 -0.03 -15.64
N VAL A 85 17.99 -1.12 -15.99
CA VAL A 85 18.65 -2.34 -16.49
C VAL A 85 18.14 -2.82 -17.84
N HIS A 86 16.96 -2.41 -18.28
CA HIS A 86 16.38 -2.95 -19.51
C HIS A 86 17.10 -2.40 -20.75
N SER A 87 17.35 -3.22 -21.77
CA SER A 87 18.10 -2.81 -22.97
C SER A 87 17.31 -1.90 -23.91
N ASP A 88 15.99 -2.10 -23.99
CA ASP A 88 15.07 -1.26 -24.77
C ASP A 88 14.79 0.08 -24.07
N ALA A 89 15.03 1.19 -24.76
CA ALA A 89 14.82 2.53 -24.23
C ALA A 89 13.35 2.86 -23.94
N SER A 90 12.42 2.35 -24.74
CA SER A 90 10.98 2.60 -24.56
C SER A 90 10.44 1.93 -23.30
N ILE A 91 10.96 0.76 -22.94
CA ILE A 91 10.62 0.08 -21.68
C ILE A 91 11.22 0.83 -20.49
N ARG A 92 12.46 1.34 -20.62
CA ARG A 92 13.06 2.17 -19.55
C ARG A 92 12.24 3.43 -19.28
N GLU A 93 11.77 4.10 -20.32
CA GLU A 93 10.92 5.30 -20.19
C GLU A 93 9.59 4.97 -19.50
N ALA A 94 8.92 3.88 -19.89
CA ALA A 94 7.70 3.44 -19.19
C ALA A 94 7.97 3.07 -17.72
N ALA A 95 9.10 2.44 -17.42
CA ALA A 95 9.50 2.10 -16.06
C ALA A 95 9.82 3.33 -15.20
N GLN A 96 10.35 4.41 -15.76
CA GLN A 96 10.48 5.69 -15.04
C GLN A 96 9.10 6.26 -14.65
N GLY A 97 8.09 6.06 -15.49
CA GLY A 97 6.69 6.35 -15.13
C GLY A 97 6.21 5.54 -13.92
N ALA A 98 6.62 4.28 -13.81
CA ALA A 98 6.32 3.45 -12.64
C ALA A 98 7.01 3.94 -11.37
N GLU A 99 8.25 4.44 -11.46
CA GLU A 99 8.95 5.07 -10.33
C GLU A 99 8.25 6.34 -9.85
N GLN A 100 7.81 7.18 -10.80
CA GLN A 100 7.05 8.37 -10.47
C GLN A 100 5.74 8.01 -9.76
N LEU A 101 5.01 7.01 -10.25
CA LEU A 101 3.78 6.54 -9.61
C LEU A 101 4.04 5.99 -8.20
N TRP A 102 5.12 5.22 -8.00
CA TRP A 102 5.55 4.80 -6.66
C TRP A 102 5.79 5.98 -5.73
N SER A 103 6.52 6.99 -6.20
CA SER A 103 6.83 8.19 -5.41
C SER A 103 5.54 8.87 -4.97
N ASP A 104 4.65 9.17 -5.91
CA ASP A 104 3.39 9.88 -5.64
C ASP A 104 2.48 9.07 -4.72
N TRP A 105 2.26 7.79 -5.04
CA TRP A 105 1.41 6.91 -4.25
C TRP A 105 1.96 6.69 -2.82
N SER A 106 3.27 6.62 -2.63
CA SER A 106 3.88 6.46 -1.30
C SER A 106 3.64 7.65 -0.38
N ILE A 107 3.55 8.86 -0.95
CA ILE A 107 3.19 10.09 -0.22
C ILE A 107 1.73 10.01 0.21
N ASP A 108 0.84 9.62 -0.70
CA ASP A 108 -0.58 9.48 -0.42
C ASP A 108 -0.82 8.41 0.66
N LEU A 109 -0.19 7.24 0.56
CA LEU A 109 -0.24 6.19 1.58
C LEU A 109 0.20 6.70 2.96
N GLY A 110 1.36 7.38 3.01
CA GLY A 110 1.94 7.89 4.26
C GLY A 110 1.13 9.03 4.90
N THR A 111 0.25 9.66 4.13
CA THR A 111 -0.62 10.77 4.56
C THR A 111 -2.10 10.45 4.59
N ASN A 112 -2.49 9.21 4.29
CA ASN A 112 -3.86 8.74 4.35
C ASN A 112 -4.37 8.73 5.80
N VAL A 113 -5.23 9.71 6.12
CA VAL A 113 -5.75 9.93 7.47
C VAL A 113 -6.65 8.79 7.94
N ASP A 114 -7.45 8.22 7.05
CA ASP A 114 -8.38 7.15 7.39
C ASP A 114 -7.64 5.85 7.70
N LEU A 115 -6.62 5.53 6.90
CA LEU A 115 -5.73 4.40 7.18
C LEU A 115 -4.94 4.60 8.48
N TYR A 116 -4.42 5.81 8.72
CA TYR A 116 -3.79 6.13 10.01
C TYR A 116 -4.74 5.91 11.19
N ASN A 117 -5.99 6.40 11.10
CA ASN A 117 -6.98 6.24 12.16
C ASN A 117 -7.35 4.76 12.39
N ALA A 118 -7.44 3.97 11.33
CA ALA A 118 -7.63 2.52 11.37
C ALA A 118 -6.52 1.83 12.17
N VAL A 119 -5.25 2.09 11.81
CA VAL A 119 -4.08 1.52 12.49
C VAL A 119 -3.98 2.03 13.94
N LYS A 120 -4.22 3.33 14.17
CA LYS A 120 -4.18 3.93 15.50
C LYS A 120 -5.23 3.33 16.43
N THR A 121 -6.45 3.12 15.94
CA THR A 121 -7.53 2.52 16.74
C THR A 121 -7.13 1.15 17.26
N TYR A 122 -6.53 0.31 16.41
CA TYR A 122 -5.98 -0.97 16.83
C TYR A 122 -4.78 -0.81 17.80
N ALA A 123 -3.88 0.12 17.53
CA ALA A 123 -2.74 0.37 18.41
C ALA A 123 -3.15 0.81 19.82
N ASP A 124 -4.20 1.63 19.93
CA ASP A 124 -4.72 2.16 21.20
C ASP A 124 -5.36 1.07 22.07
N THR A 125 -5.73 -0.09 21.53
CA THR A 125 -6.18 -1.25 22.34
C THR A 125 -5.04 -1.90 23.12
N ASN A 126 -3.80 -1.45 22.92
CA ASN A 126 -2.58 -2.03 23.50
C ASN A 126 -2.51 -3.56 23.34
N PRO A 127 -2.56 -4.07 22.09
CA PRO A 127 -2.60 -5.51 21.84
C PRO A 127 -1.34 -6.20 22.38
N GLU A 128 -1.50 -7.40 22.94
CA GLU A 128 -0.39 -8.22 23.41
C GLU A 128 0.33 -8.90 22.23
N LEU A 129 1.18 -8.13 21.54
CA LEU A 129 2.02 -8.60 20.44
C LEU A 129 3.43 -8.93 20.93
N THR A 130 4.10 -9.86 20.25
CA THR A 130 5.51 -10.21 20.50
C THR A 130 6.32 -10.22 19.21
N GLY A 131 7.65 -10.25 19.34
CA GLY A 131 8.56 -10.41 18.20
C GLY A 131 8.37 -9.37 17.09
N GLU A 132 8.32 -9.84 15.86
CA GLU A 132 8.23 -9.01 14.65
C GLU A 132 6.91 -8.26 14.54
N GLN A 133 5.79 -8.83 14.97
CA GLN A 133 4.49 -8.16 14.97
C GLN A 133 4.48 -6.92 15.88
N ALA A 134 5.04 -7.04 17.08
CA ALA A 134 5.19 -5.91 18.00
C ALA A 134 6.13 -4.84 17.43
N ARG A 135 7.23 -5.27 16.81
CA ARG A 135 8.16 -4.36 16.13
C ARG A 135 7.48 -3.60 14.99
N MET A 136 6.71 -4.31 14.17
CA MET A 136 6.02 -3.75 13.01
C MET A 136 5.04 -2.66 13.46
N LEU A 137 4.10 -2.97 14.37
CA LEU A 137 3.16 -1.98 14.90
C LEU A 137 3.88 -0.75 15.47
N LYS A 138 4.94 -0.96 16.25
CA LYS A 138 5.75 0.14 16.81
C LYS A 138 6.39 1.02 15.72
N HIS A 139 6.92 0.42 14.66
CA HIS A 139 7.58 1.13 13.58
C HIS A 139 6.56 1.87 12.70
N THR A 140 5.45 1.24 12.35
CA THR A 140 4.34 1.89 11.63
C THR A 140 3.84 3.12 12.38
N MET A 141 3.59 3.01 13.69
CA MET A 141 3.17 4.17 14.49
C MET A 141 4.25 5.24 14.65
N ARG A 142 5.53 4.84 14.69
CA ARG A 142 6.66 5.80 14.67
C ARG A 142 6.65 6.59 13.35
N ASP A 143 6.46 5.92 12.23
CA ASP A 143 6.53 6.54 10.91
C ASP A 143 5.35 7.48 10.66
N TYR A 144 4.14 7.11 11.11
CA TYR A 144 3.00 8.05 11.15
C TYR A 144 3.22 9.28 12.03
N ARG A 145 3.90 9.15 13.18
CA ARG A 145 4.28 10.33 13.98
C ARG A 145 5.27 11.20 13.24
N ARG A 146 6.23 10.60 12.53
CA ARG A 146 7.25 11.34 11.74
C ARG A 146 6.65 12.03 10.52
N SER A 147 5.55 11.51 9.95
CA SER A 147 4.78 12.18 8.89
C SER A 147 3.78 13.21 9.43
N GLY A 148 3.71 13.41 10.75
CA GLY A 148 2.83 14.41 11.36
C GLY A 148 1.36 14.00 11.47
N MET A 149 1.03 12.71 11.31
CA MET A 149 -0.36 12.24 11.43
C MET A 149 -0.93 12.38 12.86
N SER A 150 -0.08 12.49 13.87
CA SER A 150 -0.48 12.79 15.25
C SER A 150 -0.63 14.28 15.55
N LEU A 151 -0.28 15.17 14.62
CA LEU A 151 -0.34 16.61 14.81
C LEU A 151 -1.75 17.16 14.57
N SER A 152 -1.99 18.38 15.05
CA SER A 152 -3.18 19.16 14.68
C SER A 152 -3.17 19.45 13.17
N ILE A 153 -4.33 19.82 12.61
CA ILE A 153 -4.43 20.18 11.19
C ILE A 153 -3.50 21.36 10.87
N GLU A 154 -3.46 22.37 11.74
CA GLU A 154 -2.61 23.55 11.58
C GLU A 154 -1.12 23.17 11.55
N ASP A 155 -0.67 22.38 12.53
CA ASP A 155 0.72 21.93 12.61
C ASP A 155 1.11 21.02 11.43
N ARG A 156 0.15 20.22 10.91
CA ARG A 156 0.38 19.37 9.74
C ARG A 156 0.55 20.18 8.47
N GLU A 157 -0.21 21.24 8.28
CA GLU A 157 -0.04 22.17 7.15
C GLU A 157 1.29 22.94 7.24
N GLN A 158 1.71 23.33 8.45
CA GLN A 158 3.05 23.90 8.67
C GLN A 158 4.16 22.90 8.31
N LEU A 159 4.05 21.65 8.79
CA LEU A 159 5.01 20.58 8.44
C LEU A 159 5.09 20.38 6.92
N LYS A 160 3.94 20.32 6.24
CA LYS A 160 3.85 20.17 4.78
C LYS A 160 4.52 21.34 4.05
N THR A 161 4.36 22.56 4.55
CA THR A 161 5.01 23.75 3.98
C THR A 161 6.54 23.66 4.10
N ILE A 162 7.04 23.33 5.30
CA ILE A 162 8.49 23.15 5.54
C ILE A 162 9.06 22.03 4.66
N GLN A 163 8.37 20.90 4.54
CA GLN A 163 8.82 19.78 3.71
C GLN A 163 8.90 20.17 2.23
N LYS A 164 7.94 20.96 1.73
CA LYS A 164 7.99 21.49 0.36
C LYS A 164 9.17 22.43 0.14
N GLU A 165 9.42 23.35 1.07
CA GLU A 165 10.58 24.25 1.00
C GLU A 165 11.89 23.45 0.96
N LEU A 166 12.04 22.46 1.85
CA LEU A 166 13.23 21.59 1.87
C LEU A 166 13.41 20.78 0.58
N GLY A 167 12.32 20.35 -0.07
CA GLY A 167 12.40 19.62 -1.34
C GLY A 167 12.84 20.46 -2.54
N THR A 168 12.91 21.79 -2.39
CA THR A 168 13.36 22.72 -3.44
C THR A 168 14.80 23.21 -3.26
N LEU A 169 15.45 22.86 -2.14
CA LEU A 169 16.84 23.19 -1.81
C LEU A 169 17.81 22.17 -2.42
#